data_AF-A0A1Q8LPG8-F1
#
_entry.id   AF-A0A1Q8LPG8-F1
#
_cell.length_a   1.000
_cell.length_b   1.000
_cell.length_c   1.000
_cell.angle_alpha   90.00
_cell.angle_beta   90.00
_cell.angle_gamma   90.00
#
_symmetry.space_group_name_H-M   'P 1'
#
loop_
_entity.id
_entity.type
_entity.pdbx_description
1 polymer ?
#
loop_
_entity_poly.entity_id
_entity_poly.type
_entity_poly.pdbx_seq_one_letter_code
_entity_poly.pdbx_strand_id
1 'polypeptide(L)'
;MGSIALAVERFAAAAPTVVFDRFGTEGAGWLFDAVCDRVVVGAPVALRAPIAGGPPVDVLGRISDLRVSRAITITHDQPWRGRIRLRFDDAPGGTRVRLDAEIDRRGLEWLMRRRGHPLPDGPADGPRIGVITSRSGSGSLFASAVGNVAALAVEEIDASGGIGGRPLELLEADDATDPGTGALEAMRLVRAGCRTIFLMTTSATYHAVSAALSGQDVLVVHTNMNEGGGESRLRIRLGERPATQLATAARPVMRAAGGRRWFLAGNDYVWPRSVNAVAREILPGQGAVLVGEGYAPSVAVTSPRSSSGSPHRVPTSC
;
A
#
# COMPACT_ATOMS: atom_id res chain seq x y z
N MET A 1 5.20 -3.36 26.42
CA MET A 1 5.20 -2.73 25.08
C MET A 1 5.09 -1.23 25.27
N GLY A 2 6.13 -0.47 24.95
CA GLY A 2 6.06 0.99 24.97
C GLY A 2 5.49 1.51 23.65
N SER A 3 4.59 2.48 23.72
CA SER A 3 4.12 3.26 22.57
C SER A 3 4.53 4.72 22.76
N ILE A 4 4.98 5.38 21.70
CA ILE A 4 5.20 6.82 21.70
C ILE A 4 3.87 7.49 21.33
N ALA A 5 3.44 8.46 22.13
CA ALA A 5 2.30 9.31 21.79
C ALA A 5 2.80 10.66 21.28
N LEU A 6 2.38 11.06 20.09
CA LEU A 6 2.60 12.39 19.54
C LEU A 6 1.31 13.19 19.69
N ALA A 7 1.38 14.31 20.40
CA ALA A 7 0.25 15.21 20.59
C ALA A 7 0.47 16.52 19.82
N VAL A 8 -0.52 16.95 19.04
CA VAL A 8 -0.56 18.28 18.42
C VAL A 8 -1.88 18.95 18.70
N GLU A 9 -1.84 20.26 18.92
CA GLU A 9 -3.00 21.08 19.23
C GLU A 9 -3.15 22.19 18.20
N ARG A 10 -4.39 22.48 17.79
CA ARG A 10 -4.75 23.61 16.93
C ARG A 10 -6.03 24.28 17.42
N PHE A 11 -6.12 25.59 17.21
CA PHE A 11 -7.32 26.36 17.48
C PHE A 11 -8.14 26.57 16.21
N ALA A 12 -9.46 26.56 16.37
CA ALA A 12 -10.44 26.79 15.32
C ALA A 12 -11.45 27.84 15.79
N ALA A 13 -11.63 28.94 15.05
CA ALA A 13 -12.61 29.99 15.37
C ALA A 13 -14.05 29.58 14.97
N ALA A 14 -14.52 28.44 15.47
CA ALA A 14 -15.85 27.91 15.26
C ALA A 14 -16.24 26.98 16.43
N ALA A 15 -17.53 26.73 16.62
CA ALA A 15 -18.04 25.82 17.65
C ALA A 15 -17.62 24.36 17.39
N PRO A 16 -17.49 23.49 18.42
CA PRO A 16 -17.02 22.12 18.24
C PRO A 16 -17.85 21.30 17.27
N THR A 17 -19.17 21.52 17.23
CA THR A 17 -20.08 20.89 16.26
C THR A 17 -19.67 21.19 14.82
N VAL A 18 -19.49 22.48 14.50
CA VAL A 18 -19.08 22.94 13.16
C VAL A 18 -17.70 22.42 12.79
N VAL A 19 -16.78 22.34 13.75
CA VAL A 19 -15.42 21.83 13.51
C VAL A 19 -15.41 20.32 13.31
N PHE A 20 -16.22 19.60 14.07
CA PHE A 20 -16.40 18.16 13.97
C PHE A 20 -17.05 17.76 12.64
N ASP A 21 -18.07 18.47 12.19
CA ASP A 21 -18.80 18.19 10.95
C ASP A 21 -17.94 18.38 9.67
N ARG A 22 -16.77 19.03 9.79
CA ARG A 22 -15.79 19.14 8.71
C ARG A 22 -14.94 17.87 8.53
N PHE A 23 -15.00 16.92 9.45
CA PHE A 23 -14.24 15.69 9.32
C PHE A 23 -14.79 14.83 8.17
N GLY A 24 -13.93 14.47 7.20
CA GLY A 24 -14.32 13.62 6.08
C GLY A 24 -14.86 14.35 4.85
N THR A 25 -15.03 15.69 4.90
CA THR A 25 -15.57 16.47 3.77
C THR A 25 -14.50 16.73 2.70
N GLU A 26 -14.78 16.43 1.44
CA GLU A 26 -13.85 16.61 0.31
C GLU A 26 -13.36 18.06 0.18
N GLY A 27 -12.06 18.22 -0.12
CA GLY A 27 -11.45 19.51 -0.52
C GLY A 27 -11.04 20.46 0.60
N ALA A 28 -11.33 20.15 1.87
CA ALA A 28 -10.81 20.92 2.99
C ALA A 28 -9.56 20.21 3.55
N GLY A 29 -8.34 20.70 3.25
CA GLY A 29 -7.05 20.23 3.83
C GLY A 29 -6.93 20.36 5.36
N TRP A 30 -8.06 20.43 6.03
CA TRP A 30 -8.31 20.24 7.43
C TRP A 30 -8.06 18.78 7.82
N LEU A 31 -7.10 18.58 8.73
CA LEU A 31 -6.81 17.30 9.37
C LEU A 31 -6.34 16.18 8.41
N PHE A 32 -5.27 16.46 7.66
CA PHE A 32 -4.56 15.47 6.83
C PHE A 32 -5.41 14.90 5.70
N ASP A 33 -6.22 15.74 5.03
CA ASP A 33 -7.07 15.34 3.91
C ASP A 33 -7.93 14.11 4.24
N ALA A 34 -8.49 14.07 5.45
CA ALA A 34 -9.29 12.95 5.92
C ALA A 34 -10.47 12.68 4.97
N VAL A 35 -10.57 11.46 4.45
CA VAL A 35 -11.69 10.99 3.63
C VAL A 35 -12.48 9.95 4.41
N CYS A 36 -13.78 10.20 4.59
CA CYS A 36 -14.70 9.31 5.27
C CYS A 36 -16.13 9.57 4.80
N ASP A 37 -16.78 8.59 4.17
CA ASP A 37 -18.15 8.75 3.65
C ASP A 37 -19.18 9.02 4.76
N ARG A 38 -18.97 8.40 5.93
CA ARG A 38 -19.87 8.51 7.08
C ARG A 38 -19.10 8.46 8.38
N VAL A 39 -19.29 9.47 9.23
CA VAL A 39 -18.64 9.55 10.55
C VAL A 39 -19.42 8.69 11.57
N VAL A 40 -19.26 7.37 11.50
CA VAL A 40 -19.87 6.39 12.42
C VAL A 40 -18.85 5.33 12.82
N VAL A 41 -19.02 4.69 13.97
CA VAL A 41 -18.16 3.57 14.40
C VAL A 41 -18.19 2.45 13.35
N GLY A 42 -17.00 1.94 13.02
CA GLY A 42 -16.77 0.93 11.99
C GLY A 42 -16.51 1.48 10.59
N ALA A 43 -16.79 2.77 10.34
CA ALA A 43 -16.58 3.39 9.03
C ALA A 43 -15.09 3.44 8.66
N PRO A 44 -14.74 3.15 7.40
CA PRO A 44 -13.37 3.31 6.90
C PRO A 44 -12.99 4.79 6.87
N VAL A 45 -11.73 5.05 7.17
CA VAL A 45 -11.12 6.38 7.09
C VAL A 45 -9.78 6.25 6.37
N ALA A 46 -9.55 7.13 5.41
CA ALA A 46 -8.23 7.38 4.87
C ALA A 46 -7.74 8.76 5.34
N LEU A 47 -6.50 8.83 5.82
CA LEU A 47 -5.81 10.06 6.19
C LEU A 47 -4.50 10.13 5.41
N ARG A 48 -4.08 11.33 5.05
CA ARG A 48 -2.81 11.57 4.36
C ARG A 48 -1.81 12.26 5.30
N ALA A 49 -1.11 11.44 6.08
CA ALA A 49 -0.22 11.91 7.12
C ALA A 49 1.07 12.54 6.54
N PRO A 50 1.42 13.79 6.89
CA PRO A 50 2.67 14.41 6.48
C PRO A 50 3.81 13.86 7.35
N ILE A 51 4.47 12.82 6.85
CA ILE A 51 5.60 12.18 7.52
C ILE A 51 6.89 12.76 6.95
N ALA A 52 7.64 13.48 7.79
CA ALA A 52 8.88 14.11 7.37
C ALA A 52 9.93 13.08 6.92
N GLY A 53 10.58 13.36 5.79
CA GLY A 53 11.52 12.45 5.12
C GLY A 53 11.01 11.84 3.81
N GLY A 54 9.83 12.24 3.31
CA GLY A 54 9.31 11.78 2.03
C GLY A 54 7.94 12.35 1.68
N PRO A 55 7.26 11.82 0.66
CA PRO A 55 5.86 12.18 0.38
C PRO A 55 4.95 11.79 1.56
N PRO A 56 3.78 12.42 1.69
CA PRO A 56 2.77 12.01 2.66
C PRO A 56 2.44 10.53 2.54
N VAL A 57 2.06 9.91 3.65
CA VAL A 57 1.71 8.49 3.69
C VAL A 57 0.24 8.33 4.01
N ASP A 58 -0.40 7.45 3.26
CA ASP A 58 -1.78 7.09 3.49
C ASP A 58 -1.87 6.21 4.75
N VAL A 59 -2.70 6.65 5.68
CA VAL A 59 -3.06 5.94 6.90
C VAL A 59 -4.49 5.46 6.71
N LEU A 60 -4.63 4.16 6.51
CA LEU A 60 -5.91 3.51 6.31
C LEU A 60 -6.36 2.86 7.62
N GLY A 61 -7.53 3.26 8.09
CA GLY A 61 -8.07 2.81 9.36
C GLY A 61 -9.59 2.81 9.39
N ARG A 62 -10.13 2.67 10.61
CA ARG A 62 -11.56 2.71 10.90
C ARG A 62 -11.84 3.53 12.15
N ILE A 63 -12.98 4.19 12.17
CA ILE A 63 -13.49 4.81 13.41
C ILE A 63 -13.80 3.69 14.40
N SER A 64 -13.12 3.70 15.54
CA SER A 64 -13.25 2.68 16.59
C SER A 64 -14.04 3.18 17.80
N ASP A 65 -14.04 4.48 18.04
CA ASP A 65 -14.85 5.14 19.07
C ASP A 65 -15.27 6.53 18.58
N LEU A 66 -16.47 6.96 18.98
CA LEU A 66 -17.06 8.21 18.52
C LEU A 66 -17.86 8.86 19.64
N ARG A 67 -17.55 10.13 19.93
CA ARG A 67 -18.38 11.02 20.74
C ARG A 67 -18.73 12.22 19.89
N VAL A 68 -19.98 12.28 19.44
CA VAL A 68 -20.46 13.31 18.52
C VAL A 68 -20.06 14.70 19.01
N SER A 69 -19.45 15.49 18.13
CA SER A 69 -18.96 16.85 18.40
C SER A 69 -17.85 16.98 19.45
N ARG A 70 -17.31 15.86 19.96
CA ARG A 70 -16.37 15.85 21.09
C ARG A 70 -15.11 15.05 20.82
N ALA A 71 -15.22 13.87 20.20
CA ALA A 71 -14.06 13.04 19.90
C ALA A 71 -14.30 12.05 18.77
N ILE A 72 -13.23 11.74 18.03
CA ILE A 72 -13.19 10.67 17.04
C ILE A 72 -11.91 9.86 17.31
N THR A 73 -12.04 8.55 17.47
CA THR A 73 -10.89 7.65 17.59
C THR A 73 -10.80 6.76 16.37
N ILE A 74 -9.63 6.73 15.74
CA ILE A 74 -9.34 5.93 14.55
C ILE A 74 -8.29 4.89 14.93
N THR A 75 -8.57 3.63 14.66
CA THR A 75 -7.57 2.55 14.71
C THR A 75 -7.12 2.26 13.28
N HIS A 76 -5.81 2.16 13.06
CA HIS A 76 -5.23 1.92 11.75
C HIS A 76 -4.16 0.84 11.84
N ASP A 77 -3.95 0.13 10.73
CA ASP A 77 -2.93 -0.92 10.61
C ASP A 77 -1.79 -0.53 9.66
N GLN A 78 -1.88 0.65 9.04
CA GLN A 78 -0.93 1.14 8.04
C GLN A 78 -0.50 2.58 8.30
N PRO A 79 0.78 2.93 8.05
CA PRO A 79 1.88 2.01 7.69
C PRO A 79 2.40 1.21 8.91
N TRP A 80 1.87 1.48 10.10
CA TRP A 80 2.02 0.70 11.34
C TRP A 80 0.68 0.53 12.04
N ARG A 81 0.62 -0.34 13.06
CA ARG A 81 -0.56 -0.47 13.91
C ARG A 81 -0.59 0.61 14.97
N GLY A 82 -1.64 1.41 14.98
CA GLY A 82 -1.73 2.56 15.88
C GLY A 82 -3.15 3.07 16.06
N ARG A 83 -3.23 4.14 16.85
CA ARG A 83 -4.47 4.84 17.16
C ARG A 83 -4.26 6.34 17.01
N ILE A 84 -5.20 7.00 16.37
CA ILE A 84 -5.28 8.45 16.28
C ILE A 84 -6.54 8.88 17.02
N ARG A 85 -6.41 9.73 18.04
CA ARG A 85 -7.53 10.32 18.78
C ARG A 85 -7.62 11.80 18.46
N LEU A 86 -8.80 12.23 18.04
CA LEU A 86 -9.16 13.61 17.81
C LEU A 86 -10.08 14.04 18.95
N ARG A 87 -9.79 15.17 19.59
CA ARG A 87 -10.64 15.76 20.62
C ARG A 87 -10.97 17.19 20.25
N PHE A 88 -12.23 17.57 20.44
CA PHE A 88 -12.80 18.86 20.10
C PHE A 88 -13.31 19.49 21.40
N ASP A 89 -12.43 20.23 22.07
CA ASP A 89 -12.71 20.85 23.36
C ASP A 89 -13.21 22.28 23.14
N ASP A 90 -14.22 22.70 23.91
CA ASP A 90 -14.64 24.10 23.93
C ASP A 90 -13.47 24.99 24.40
N ALA A 91 -13.27 26.11 23.73
CA ALA A 91 -12.28 27.12 24.08
C ALA A 91 -12.88 28.53 23.91
N PRO A 92 -12.44 29.53 24.68
CA PRO A 92 -12.87 30.90 24.47
C PRO A 92 -12.68 31.32 23.00
N GLY A 93 -13.77 31.72 22.34
CA GLY A 93 -13.77 32.12 20.93
C GLY A 93 -13.76 30.98 19.91
N GLY A 94 -13.89 29.71 20.30
CA GLY A 94 -13.96 28.60 19.34
C GLY A 94 -13.71 27.20 19.91
N THR A 95 -12.97 26.39 19.16
CA THR A 95 -12.67 24.99 19.49
C THR A 95 -11.18 24.77 19.54
N ARG A 96 -10.72 24.05 20.56
CA ARG A 96 -9.37 23.51 20.65
C ARG A 96 -9.40 22.06 20.17
N VAL A 97 -8.74 21.82 19.04
CA VAL A 97 -8.61 20.50 18.44
C VAL A 97 -7.29 19.89 18.87
N ARG A 98 -7.34 18.71 19.48
CA ARG A 98 -6.16 17.93 19.84
C ARG A 98 -6.12 16.64 19.06
N LEU A 99 -4.96 16.31 18.52
CA LEU A 99 -4.68 15.04 17.90
C LEU A 99 -3.60 14.33 18.71
N ASP A 100 -3.92 13.15 19.19
CA ASP A 100 -3.00 12.24 19.87
C ASP A 100 -2.80 11.01 18.96
N ALA A 101 -1.59 10.78 18.46
CA ALA A 101 -1.24 9.64 17.60
C ALA A 101 -0.28 8.69 18.33
N GLU A 102 -0.65 7.41 18.39
CA GLU A 102 0.16 6.33 18.97
C GLU A 102 1.02 5.66 17.89
N ILE A 103 2.31 5.52 18.20
CA ILE A 103 3.30 4.82 17.38
C ILE A 103 3.90 3.70 18.22
N ASP A 104 3.72 2.46 17.77
CA ASP A 104 4.35 1.30 18.40
C ASP A 104 5.83 1.19 18.00
N ARG A 105 6.54 0.20 18.56
CA ARG A 105 7.96 0.00 18.24
C ARG A 105 8.18 -0.21 16.74
N ARG A 106 7.34 -1.02 16.07
CA ARG A 106 7.48 -1.31 14.63
C ARG A 106 7.27 -0.06 13.78
N GLY A 107 6.31 0.78 14.14
CA GLY A 107 6.05 2.06 13.49
C GLY A 107 7.18 3.06 13.70
N LEU A 108 7.79 3.09 14.89
CA LEU A 108 8.97 3.91 15.15
C LEU A 108 10.15 3.44 14.30
N GLU A 109 10.40 2.13 14.24
CA GLU A 109 11.47 1.56 13.42
C GLU A 109 11.27 1.88 11.93
N TRP A 110 10.04 1.71 11.44
CA TRP A 110 9.67 2.09 10.07
C TRP A 110 9.91 3.58 9.81
N LEU A 111 9.49 4.46 10.73
CA LEU A 111 9.68 5.90 10.59
C LEU A 111 11.16 6.29 10.57
N MET A 112 11.96 5.67 11.42
CA MET A 112 13.41 5.88 11.46
C MET A 112 14.07 5.45 10.16
N ARG A 113 13.72 4.27 9.63
CA ARG A 113 14.23 3.80 8.32
C ARG A 113 13.83 4.73 7.19
N ARG A 114 12.57 5.17 7.15
CA ARG A 114 12.08 6.15 6.16
C ARG A 114 12.87 7.46 6.18
N ARG A 115 13.35 7.87 7.36
CA ARG A 115 14.20 9.07 7.55
C ARG A 115 15.68 8.83 7.26
N GLY A 116 16.06 7.63 6.81
CA GLY A 116 17.44 7.26 6.52
C GLY A 116 18.27 6.91 7.76
N HIS A 117 17.65 6.71 8.92
CA HIS A 117 18.39 6.26 10.10
C HIS A 117 18.67 4.76 9.98
N PRO A 118 19.94 4.33 10.07
CA PRO A 118 20.28 2.92 10.05
C PRO A 118 19.77 2.27 11.33
N LEU A 119 18.91 1.27 11.18
CA LEU A 119 18.51 0.39 12.27
C LEU A 119 19.11 -0.99 12.02
N PRO A 120 20.07 -1.43 12.84
CA PRO A 120 20.57 -2.78 12.74
C PRO A 120 19.44 -3.75 13.06
N ASP A 121 19.30 -4.76 12.22
CA ASP A 121 18.52 -5.93 12.61
C ASP A 121 19.36 -6.65 13.68
N GLY A 122 18.77 -6.92 14.85
CA GLY A 122 19.47 -7.51 15.99
C GLY A 122 20.09 -8.88 15.67
N PRO A 123 20.79 -9.52 16.62
CA PRO A 123 21.20 -10.92 16.45
C PRO A 123 19.98 -11.81 16.17
N ALA A 124 20.17 -12.84 15.35
CA ALA A 124 19.11 -13.80 15.03
C ALA A 124 19.06 -14.90 16.08
N ASP A 125 17.92 -15.07 16.73
CA ASP A 125 17.59 -16.18 17.62
C ASP A 125 17.11 -17.42 16.82
N GLY A 126 16.68 -17.22 15.57
CA GLY A 126 16.20 -18.27 14.68
C GLY A 126 16.41 -18.00 13.18
N PRO A 127 15.94 -18.90 12.30
CA PRO A 127 15.95 -18.67 10.87
C PRO A 127 15.11 -17.43 10.50
N ARG A 128 15.60 -16.63 9.55
CA ARG A 128 14.93 -15.41 9.12
C ARG A 128 14.28 -15.54 7.77
N ILE A 129 13.05 -15.05 7.67
CA ILE A 129 12.27 -14.95 6.44
C ILE A 129 11.93 -13.49 6.17
N GLY A 130 12.16 -13.06 4.94
CA GLY A 130 11.84 -11.70 4.48
C GLY A 130 10.46 -11.64 3.86
N VAL A 131 9.68 -10.60 4.14
CA VAL A 131 8.47 -10.25 3.39
C VAL A 131 8.58 -8.80 2.93
N ILE A 132 8.48 -8.57 1.62
CA ILE A 132 8.44 -7.23 1.03
C ILE A 132 7.03 -6.97 0.51
N THR A 133 6.43 -5.88 0.96
CA THR A 133 5.13 -5.38 0.48
C THR A 133 5.11 -3.85 0.47
N SER A 134 4.16 -3.25 -0.24
CA SER A 134 3.94 -1.81 -0.17
C SER A 134 3.17 -1.48 1.11
N ARG A 135 3.84 -1.01 2.16
CA ARG A 135 3.18 -0.47 3.37
C ARG A 135 2.90 1.02 3.24
N SER A 136 3.67 1.71 2.43
CA SER A 136 3.40 3.06 1.97
C SER A 136 3.36 3.13 0.44
N GLY A 137 2.96 4.26 -0.11
CA GLY A 137 2.72 4.42 -1.55
C GLY A 137 1.35 3.92 -1.98
N SER A 138 1.10 3.94 -3.30
CA SER A 138 -0.22 3.64 -3.87
C SER A 138 -0.63 2.17 -3.76
N GLY A 139 0.32 1.26 -3.50
CA GLY A 139 0.06 -0.15 -3.22
C GLY A 139 -0.27 -0.45 -1.75
N SER A 140 -0.28 0.56 -0.87
CA SER A 140 -0.47 0.40 0.58
C SER A 140 -1.72 -0.39 0.97
N LEU A 141 -2.80 -0.30 0.21
CA LEU A 141 -4.07 -0.98 0.47
C LEU A 141 -3.94 -2.48 0.81
N PHE A 142 -2.95 -3.17 0.23
CA PHE A 142 -2.78 -4.62 0.42
C PHE A 142 -1.92 -4.99 1.63
N ALA A 143 -1.18 -4.05 2.22
CA ALA A 143 -0.12 -4.34 3.19
C ALA A 143 -0.62 -5.05 4.46
N SER A 144 -1.83 -4.71 4.93
CA SER A 144 -2.37 -5.27 6.17
C SER A 144 -2.75 -6.73 6.01
N ALA A 145 -3.37 -7.08 4.88
CA ALA A 145 -3.66 -8.46 4.51
C ALA A 145 -2.36 -9.28 4.39
N VAL A 146 -1.34 -8.73 3.74
CA VAL A 146 -0.02 -9.38 3.62
C VAL A 146 0.62 -9.62 4.99
N GLY A 147 0.70 -8.59 5.84
CA GLY A 147 1.29 -8.71 7.18
C GLY A 147 0.55 -9.72 8.05
N ASN A 148 -0.78 -9.75 7.99
CA ASN A 148 -1.59 -10.70 8.75
C ASN A 148 -1.39 -12.15 8.30
N VAL A 149 -1.35 -12.41 6.98
CA VAL A 149 -1.13 -13.77 6.45
C VAL A 149 0.31 -14.24 6.71
N ALA A 150 1.30 -13.35 6.60
CA ALA A 150 2.68 -13.67 6.94
C ALA A 150 2.85 -13.99 8.43
N ALA A 151 2.21 -13.22 9.32
CA ALA A 151 2.20 -13.48 10.75
C ALA A 151 1.52 -14.82 11.07
N LEU A 152 0.35 -15.09 10.49
CA LEU A 152 -0.36 -16.36 10.67
C LEU A 152 0.50 -17.56 10.24
N ALA A 153 1.14 -17.48 9.07
CA ALA A 153 2.00 -18.57 8.59
C ALA A 153 3.19 -18.84 9.52
N VAL A 154 3.79 -17.78 10.08
CA VAL A 154 4.87 -17.89 11.07
C VAL A 154 4.36 -18.52 12.37
N GLU A 155 3.20 -18.07 12.87
CA GLU A 155 2.58 -18.61 14.08
C GLU A 155 2.26 -20.11 13.94
N GLU A 156 1.75 -20.54 12.79
CA GLU A 156 1.48 -21.96 12.50
C GLU A 156 2.77 -22.80 12.45
N ILE A 157 3.81 -22.29 11.79
CA ILE A 157 5.12 -22.96 11.74
C ILE A 157 5.71 -23.09 13.15
N ASP A 158 5.72 -22.02 13.93
CA ASP A 158 6.26 -22.02 15.29
C ASP A 158 5.47 -22.93 16.22
N ALA A 159 4.14 -22.96 16.11
CA ALA A 159 3.27 -23.88 16.84
C ALA A 159 3.57 -25.36 16.52
N SER A 160 4.09 -25.66 15.32
CA SER A 160 4.52 -26.99 14.91
C SER A 160 5.96 -27.35 15.30
N GLY A 161 6.64 -26.52 16.11
CA GLY A 161 8.01 -26.74 16.56
C GLY A 161 9.07 -25.92 15.83
N GLY A 162 8.66 -24.98 14.98
CA GLY A 162 9.55 -24.09 14.24
C GLY A 162 10.41 -24.82 13.20
N ILE A 163 11.48 -24.16 12.75
CA ILE A 163 12.38 -24.72 11.75
C ILE A 163 13.66 -25.23 12.43
N GLY A 164 13.80 -26.56 12.48
CA GLY A 164 14.90 -27.21 13.19
C GLY A 164 14.86 -26.96 14.70
N GLY A 165 13.66 -26.88 15.28
CA GLY A 165 13.44 -26.63 16.71
C GLY A 165 13.63 -25.18 17.15
N ARG A 166 13.76 -24.24 16.19
CA ARG A 166 13.94 -22.81 16.47
C ARG A 166 12.78 -21.98 15.90
N PRO A 167 12.31 -20.95 16.62
CA PRO A 167 11.24 -20.08 16.14
C PRO A 167 11.68 -19.31 14.90
N LEU A 168 10.74 -19.04 14.00
CA LEU A 168 10.98 -18.31 12.77
C LEU A 168 10.90 -16.80 13.03
N GLU A 169 11.89 -16.06 12.53
CA GLU A 169 11.89 -14.60 12.60
C GLU A 169 11.38 -14.00 11.29
N LEU A 170 10.22 -13.35 11.37
CA LEU A 170 9.64 -12.58 10.26
C LEU A 170 10.21 -11.17 10.22
N LEU A 171 10.92 -10.84 9.13
CA LEU A 171 11.37 -9.49 8.83
C LEU A 171 10.55 -8.89 7.69
N GLU A 172 9.77 -7.87 8.01
CA GLU A 172 8.94 -7.15 7.05
C GLU A 172 9.65 -5.90 6.52
N ALA A 173 9.43 -5.58 5.25
CA ALA A 173 10.00 -4.44 4.57
C ALA A 173 8.95 -3.71 3.72
N ASP A 174 9.03 -2.38 3.72
CA ASP A 174 8.18 -1.49 2.93
C ASP A 174 8.91 -1.08 1.65
N ASP A 175 8.38 -1.43 0.48
CA ASP A 175 8.94 -0.98 -0.79
C ASP A 175 8.44 0.41 -1.23
N ALA A 176 7.52 1.03 -0.48
CA ALA A 176 6.89 2.31 -0.82
C ALA A 176 6.22 2.35 -2.20
N THR A 177 5.90 1.19 -2.78
CA THR A 177 5.51 1.03 -4.19
C THR A 177 6.56 1.56 -5.18
N ASP A 178 7.82 1.55 -4.78
CA ASP A 178 8.96 2.00 -5.57
C ASP A 178 9.97 0.84 -5.78
N PRO A 179 10.24 0.44 -7.04
CA PRO A 179 11.14 -0.67 -7.32
C PRO A 179 12.56 -0.50 -6.76
N GLY A 180 13.08 0.73 -6.73
CA GLY A 180 14.40 1.04 -6.18
C GLY A 180 14.46 0.82 -4.67
N THR A 181 13.46 1.33 -3.95
CA THR A 181 13.28 1.14 -2.51
C THR A 181 13.13 -0.34 -2.17
N GLY A 182 12.33 -1.08 -2.94
CA GLY A 182 12.20 -2.53 -2.76
C GLY A 182 13.53 -3.28 -2.94
N ALA A 183 14.36 -2.90 -3.93
CA ALA A 183 15.69 -3.48 -4.13
C ALA A 183 16.63 -3.19 -2.96
N LEU A 184 16.63 -1.96 -2.43
CA LEU A 184 17.43 -1.58 -1.25
C LEU A 184 17.02 -2.38 -0.01
N GLU A 185 15.73 -2.52 0.23
CA GLU A 185 15.19 -3.31 1.34
C GLU A 185 15.48 -4.80 1.18
N ALA A 186 15.41 -5.35 -0.03
CA ALA A 186 15.80 -6.74 -0.28
C ALA A 186 17.27 -6.98 0.09
N MET A 187 18.18 -6.09 -0.32
CA MET A 187 19.59 -6.19 0.07
C MET A 187 19.78 -6.06 1.59
N ARG A 188 18.97 -5.24 2.26
CA ARG A 188 18.99 -5.14 3.72
C ARG A 188 18.56 -6.45 4.37
N LEU A 189 17.44 -7.05 3.94
CA LEU A 189 16.96 -8.33 4.44
C LEU A 189 18.02 -9.43 4.26
N VAL A 190 18.73 -9.45 3.13
CA VAL A 190 19.84 -10.38 2.92
C VAL A 190 20.99 -10.13 3.90
N ARG A 191 21.39 -8.87 4.12
CA ARG A 191 22.39 -8.52 5.15
C ARG A 191 21.94 -8.90 6.56
N ALA A 192 20.64 -8.87 6.83
CA ALA A 192 20.03 -9.32 8.08
C ALA A 192 19.99 -10.86 8.21
N GLY A 193 20.38 -11.61 7.19
CA GLY A 193 20.44 -13.07 7.22
C GLY A 193 19.28 -13.78 6.53
N CYS A 194 18.33 -13.06 5.90
CA CYS A 194 17.27 -13.71 5.13
C CYS A 194 17.85 -14.41 3.89
N ARG A 195 17.55 -15.71 3.74
CA ARG A 195 17.85 -16.50 2.53
C ARG A 195 16.61 -16.80 1.70
N THR A 196 15.44 -16.44 2.21
CA THR A 196 14.16 -16.51 1.50
C THR A 196 13.41 -15.20 1.69
N ILE A 197 12.94 -14.62 0.58
CA ILE A 197 12.16 -13.39 0.57
C ILE A 197 10.90 -13.62 -0.24
N PHE A 198 9.74 -13.43 0.40
CA PHE A 198 8.44 -13.41 -0.25
C PHE A 198 8.10 -11.98 -0.67
N LEU A 199 7.79 -11.79 -1.94
CA LEU A 199 7.37 -10.51 -2.51
C LEU A 199 5.87 -10.54 -2.75
N MET A 200 5.17 -9.66 -2.06
CA MET A 200 3.74 -9.40 -2.20
C MET A 200 3.54 -7.94 -2.59
N THR A 201 4.03 -7.61 -3.78
CA THR A 201 4.07 -6.24 -4.32
C THR A 201 4.08 -6.28 -5.86
N THR A 202 4.18 -5.11 -6.49
CA THR A 202 4.16 -4.90 -7.94
C THR A 202 5.20 -5.74 -8.69
N SER A 203 4.87 -6.11 -9.93
CA SER A 203 5.81 -6.78 -10.83
C SER A 203 7.08 -5.94 -11.10
N ALA A 204 6.97 -4.60 -11.10
CA ALA A 204 8.11 -3.71 -11.24
C ALA A 204 9.10 -3.88 -10.08
N THR A 205 8.61 -3.91 -8.82
CA THR A 205 9.46 -4.20 -7.65
C THR A 205 10.07 -5.59 -7.73
N TYR A 206 9.30 -6.60 -8.15
CA TYR A 206 9.83 -7.96 -8.32
C TYR A 206 11.01 -8.01 -9.29
N HIS A 207 10.92 -7.34 -10.44
CA HIS A 207 12.00 -7.28 -11.40
C HIS A 207 13.24 -6.59 -10.82
N ALA A 208 13.07 -5.45 -10.13
CA ALA A 208 14.18 -4.73 -9.51
C ALA A 208 14.87 -5.55 -8.40
N VAL A 209 14.11 -6.19 -7.52
CA VAL A 209 14.65 -7.08 -6.47
C VAL A 209 15.36 -8.28 -7.09
N SER A 210 14.76 -8.90 -8.10
CA SER A 210 15.35 -10.05 -8.78
C SER A 210 16.71 -9.71 -9.40
N ALA A 211 16.81 -8.53 -10.02
CA ALA A 211 18.04 -8.01 -10.60
C ALA A 211 19.07 -7.65 -9.52
N ALA A 212 18.66 -6.96 -8.44
CA ALA A 212 19.55 -6.57 -7.35
C ALA A 212 20.15 -7.77 -6.60
N LEU A 213 19.42 -8.88 -6.53
CA LEU A 213 19.87 -10.13 -5.92
C LEU A 213 20.47 -11.11 -6.93
N SER A 214 20.69 -10.70 -8.19
CA SER A 214 21.28 -11.57 -9.21
C SER A 214 22.65 -12.08 -8.75
N GLY A 215 22.90 -13.38 -8.91
CA GLY A 215 24.11 -14.04 -8.43
C GLY A 215 24.17 -14.34 -6.93
N GLN A 216 23.15 -13.96 -6.14
CA GLN A 216 23.05 -14.31 -4.72
C GLN A 216 22.18 -15.56 -4.54
N ASP A 217 22.61 -16.47 -3.65
CA ASP A 217 21.85 -17.67 -3.27
C ASP A 217 20.72 -17.33 -2.29
N VAL A 218 19.75 -16.57 -2.81
CA VAL A 218 18.56 -16.10 -2.08
C VAL A 218 17.35 -16.48 -2.90
N LEU A 219 16.45 -17.26 -2.30
CA LEU A 219 15.17 -17.60 -2.91
C LEU A 219 14.23 -16.40 -2.84
N VAL A 220 13.75 -15.94 -3.99
CA VAL A 220 12.76 -14.88 -4.11
C VAL A 220 11.48 -15.49 -4.66
N VAL A 221 10.39 -15.37 -3.89
CA VAL A 221 9.08 -15.91 -4.25
C VAL A 221 8.10 -14.77 -4.48
N HIS A 222 7.68 -14.56 -5.72
CA HIS A 222 6.60 -13.63 -6.07
C HIS A 222 5.27 -14.37 -5.96
N THR A 223 4.34 -13.92 -5.12
CA THR A 223 3.11 -14.69 -4.83
C THR A 223 1.83 -14.12 -5.41
N ASN A 224 1.88 -12.91 -5.98
CA ASN A 224 0.73 -12.27 -6.60
C ASN A 224 0.49 -12.79 -8.03
N MET A 225 -0.67 -12.44 -8.60
CA MET A 225 -0.90 -12.59 -10.03
C MET A 225 0.18 -11.83 -10.80
N ASN A 226 0.75 -12.48 -11.82
CA ASN A 226 1.91 -11.93 -12.49
C ASN A 226 2.09 -12.49 -13.91
N GLU A 227 2.87 -11.77 -14.73
CA GLU A 227 2.90 -11.91 -16.19
C GLU A 227 3.50 -13.23 -16.68
N GLY A 228 4.20 -13.96 -15.80
CA GLY A 228 5.06 -15.07 -16.24
C GLY A 228 6.34 -14.60 -16.89
N GLY A 229 7.19 -15.55 -17.27
CA GLY A 229 8.53 -15.28 -17.79
C GLY A 229 9.51 -16.37 -17.35
N GLY A 230 10.80 -16.12 -17.56
CA GLY A 230 11.85 -17.10 -17.26
C GLY A 230 11.83 -17.55 -15.80
N GLU A 231 11.89 -18.84 -15.59
CA GLU A 231 12.05 -19.46 -14.28
C GLU A 231 13.54 -19.67 -14.00
N SER A 232 13.95 -19.34 -12.78
CA SER A 232 15.25 -19.78 -12.27
C SER A 232 15.01 -20.48 -10.94
N ARG A 233 15.92 -21.37 -10.55
CA ARG A 233 15.84 -22.11 -9.26
C ARG A 233 15.58 -21.19 -8.06
N LEU A 234 16.03 -19.94 -8.13
CA LEU A 234 15.95 -18.96 -7.03
C LEU A 234 14.95 -17.83 -7.27
N ARG A 235 14.21 -17.85 -8.37
CA ARG A 235 13.19 -16.85 -8.73
C ARG A 235 11.90 -17.56 -9.08
N ILE A 236 11.08 -17.78 -8.06
CA ILE A 236 9.82 -18.52 -8.18
C ILE A 236 8.69 -17.49 -8.29
N ARG A 237 7.77 -17.72 -9.22
CA ARG A 237 6.57 -16.90 -9.42
C ARG A 237 5.35 -17.77 -9.28
N LEU A 238 4.73 -17.68 -8.12
CA LEU A 238 3.44 -18.26 -7.81
C LEU A 238 2.34 -17.29 -8.24
N GLY A 239 1.13 -17.79 -8.44
CA GLY A 239 -0.02 -16.98 -8.86
C GLY A 239 -0.50 -17.29 -10.27
N GLU A 240 -1.75 -16.93 -10.54
CA GLU A 240 -2.39 -17.14 -11.84
C GLU A 240 -1.76 -16.28 -12.93
N ARG A 241 -1.87 -16.78 -14.17
CA ARG A 241 -1.37 -16.10 -15.38
C ARG A 241 -2.52 -15.39 -16.09
N PRO A 242 -2.26 -14.22 -16.71
CA PRO A 242 -3.29 -13.49 -17.45
C PRO A 242 -4.01 -14.34 -18.49
N ALA A 243 -3.28 -15.25 -19.16
CA ALA A 243 -3.86 -16.09 -20.20
C ALA A 243 -4.95 -17.01 -19.67
N THR A 244 -4.67 -17.75 -18.59
CA THR A 244 -5.62 -18.65 -17.95
C THR A 244 -6.81 -17.89 -17.38
N GLN A 245 -6.55 -16.73 -16.76
CA GLN A 245 -7.59 -15.88 -16.18
C GLN A 245 -8.55 -15.37 -17.26
N LEU A 246 -8.02 -14.79 -18.35
CA LEU A 246 -8.82 -14.25 -19.45
C LEU A 246 -9.58 -15.35 -20.20
N ALA A 247 -8.94 -16.48 -20.50
CA ALA A 247 -9.58 -17.60 -21.17
C ALA A 247 -10.76 -18.16 -20.36
N THR A 248 -10.64 -18.18 -19.03
CA THR A 248 -11.68 -18.68 -18.13
C THR A 248 -12.81 -17.67 -17.96
N ALA A 249 -12.48 -16.38 -17.77
CA ALA A 249 -13.44 -15.35 -17.38
C ALA A 249 -14.18 -14.69 -18.55
N ALA A 250 -13.60 -14.64 -19.75
CA ALA A 250 -14.13 -13.80 -20.85
C ALA A 250 -15.58 -14.14 -21.22
N ARG A 251 -15.91 -15.41 -21.45
CA ARG A 251 -17.28 -15.81 -21.84
C ARG A 251 -18.30 -15.59 -20.71
N PRO A 252 -18.05 -16.00 -19.45
CA PRO A 252 -18.92 -15.66 -18.32
C PRO A 252 -19.17 -14.15 -18.19
N VAL A 253 -18.13 -13.33 -18.28
CA VAL A 253 -18.24 -11.86 -18.17
C VAL A 253 -19.10 -11.29 -19.31
N MET A 254 -18.87 -11.71 -20.55
CA MET A 254 -19.69 -11.26 -21.69
C MET A 254 -21.16 -11.66 -21.57
N ARG A 255 -21.44 -12.87 -21.07
CA ARG A 255 -22.83 -13.31 -20.83
C ARG A 255 -23.50 -12.48 -19.74
N ALA A 256 -22.81 -12.25 -18.62
CA ALA A 256 -23.34 -11.48 -17.51
C ALA A 256 -23.58 -10.00 -17.88
N ALA A 257 -22.66 -9.41 -18.66
CA ALA A 257 -22.77 -8.02 -19.10
C ALA A 257 -23.71 -7.81 -20.30
N GLY A 258 -24.12 -8.89 -21.00
CA GLY A 258 -24.89 -8.79 -22.25
C GLY A 258 -24.12 -8.12 -23.41
N GLY A 259 -22.79 -8.02 -23.30
CA GLY A 259 -21.96 -7.22 -24.17
C GLY A 259 -20.70 -7.97 -24.62
N ARG A 260 -20.25 -7.66 -25.84
CA ARG A 260 -19.04 -8.27 -26.45
C ARG A 260 -17.96 -7.25 -26.77
N ARG A 261 -18.21 -5.95 -26.55
CA ARG A 261 -17.26 -4.86 -26.82
C ARG A 261 -16.41 -4.62 -25.58
N TRP A 262 -15.10 -4.65 -25.73
CA TRP A 262 -14.13 -4.50 -24.63
C TRP A 262 -13.21 -3.31 -24.90
N PHE A 263 -13.07 -2.44 -23.90
CA PHE A 263 -12.02 -1.43 -23.86
C PHE A 263 -10.99 -1.86 -22.80
N LEU A 264 -9.72 -1.90 -23.15
CA LEU A 264 -8.65 -2.35 -22.26
C LEU A 264 -8.08 -1.15 -21.51
N ALA A 265 -8.29 -1.06 -20.20
CA ALA A 265 -7.82 0.04 -19.36
C ALA A 265 -6.81 -0.45 -18.32
N GLY A 266 -5.75 0.31 -18.08
CA GLY A 266 -4.73 -0.06 -17.09
C GLY A 266 -3.88 1.11 -16.61
N ASN A 267 -3.09 0.90 -15.56
CA ASN A 267 -2.01 1.82 -15.20
C ASN A 267 -0.78 1.57 -16.10
N ASP A 268 -0.03 2.63 -16.40
CA ASP A 268 1.14 2.56 -17.27
C ASP A 268 2.36 1.98 -16.53
N TYR A 269 2.37 0.66 -16.38
CA TYR A 269 3.52 -0.14 -15.95
C TYR A 269 3.41 -1.57 -16.50
N VAL A 270 4.39 -2.42 -16.16
CA VAL A 270 4.54 -3.75 -16.78
C VAL A 270 3.31 -4.65 -16.70
N TRP A 271 2.60 -4.67 -15.56
CA TRP A 271 1.51 -5.64 -15.37
C TRP A 271 0.31 -5.41 -16.30
N PRO A 272 -0.34 -4.23 -16.31
CA PRO A 272 -1.46 -3.99 -17.22
C PRO A 272 -1.05 -4.07 -18.69
N ARG A 273 0.19 -3.67 -19.03
CA ARG A 273 0.71 -3.81 -20.41
C ARG A 273 0.78 -5.27 -20.84
N SER A 274 1.29 -6.15 -19.98
CA SER A 274 1.36 -7.57 -20.27
C SER A 274 -0.03 -8.24 -20.27
N VAL A 275 -0.91 -7.89 -19.33
CA VAL A 275 -2.30 -8.39 -19.31
C VAL A 275 -3.02 -7.99 -20.60
N ASN A 276 -2.92 -6.73 -21.02
CA ASN A 276 -3.58 -6.26 -22.23
C ASN A 276 -2.99 -6.87 -23.50
N ALA A 277 -1.67 -7.11 -23.55
CA ALA A 277 -1.05 -7.85 -24.66
C ALA A 277 -1.67 -9.26 -24.79
N VAL A 278 -1.77 -9.99 -23.69
CA VAL A 278 -2.43 -11.32 -23.67
C VAL A 278 -3.92 -11.22 -24.01
N ALA A 279 -4.60 -10.18 -23.53
CA ALA A 279 -6.01 -9.93 -23.86
C ALA A 279 -6.24 -9.73 -25.36
N ARG A 280 -5.33 -9.02 -26.05
CA ARG A 280 -5.37 -8.85 -27.50
C ARG A 280 -5.29 -10.17 -28.27
N GLU A 281 -4.56 -11.14 -27.73
CA GLU A 281 -4.40 -12.46 -28.34
C GLU A 281 -5.60 -13.37 -28.06
N ILE A 282 -6.13 -13.37 -26.83
CA ILE A 282 -7.13 -14.36 -26.38
C ILE A 282 -8.57 -13.91 -26.62
N LEU A 283 -8.90 -12.65 -26.33
CA LEU A 283 -10.29 -12.20 -26.29
C LEU A 283 -11.02 -12.30 -27.65
N PRO A 284 -10.40 -11.99 -28.81
CA PRO A 284 -11.05 -12.19 -30.11
C PRO A 284 -11.45 -13.65 -30.37
N GLY A 285 -10.60 -14.61 -30.00
CA GLY A 285 -10.91 -16.05 -30.11
C GLY A 285 -12.04 -16.50 -29.16
N GLN A 286 -12.32 -15.73 -28.11
CA GLN A 286 -13.47 -15.94 -27.23
C GLN A 286 -14.74 -15.23 -27.73
N GLY A 287 -14.66 -14.49 -28.84
CA GLY A 287 -15.76 -13.77 -29.46
C GLY A 287 -15.99 -12.36 -28.90
N ALA A 288 -14.98 -11.75 -28.29
CA ALA A 288 -14.97 -10.34 -27.93
C ALA A 288 -14.52 -9.46 -29.12
N VAL A 289 -14.94 -8.19 -29.10
CA VAL A 289 -14.54 -7.14 -30.03
C VAL A 289 -13.80 -6.07 -29.25
N LEU A 290 -12.51 -5.90 -29.52
CA LEU A 290 -11.71 -4.86 -28.89
C LEU A 290 -12.00 -3.51 -29.55
N VAL A 291 -12.37 -2.52 -28.77
CA VAL A 291 -12.74 -1.17 -29.27
C VAL A 291 -11.72 -0.09 -28.94
N GLY A 292 -10.71 -0.42 -28.15
CA GLY A 292 -9.64 0.51 -27.78
C GLY A 292 -8.87 0.04 -26.57
N GLU A 293 -7.81 0.78 -26.28
CA GLU A 293 -6.92 0.57 -25.15
C GLU A 293 -6.42 1.92 -24.63
N GLY A 294 -6.31 2.07 -23.31
CA GLY A 294 -5.87 3.31 -22.68
C GLY A 294 -5.11 3.04 -21.38
N TYR A 295 -4.08 3.86 -21.14
CA TYR A 295 -3.27 3.77 -19.94
C TYR A 295 -3.29 5.08 -19.16
N ALA A 296 -3.60 5.00 -17.87
CA ALA A 296 -3.44 6.10 -16.94
C ALA A 296 -2.03 6.03 -16.31
N PRO A 297 -1.41 7.17 -15.95
CA PRO A 297 -0.19 7.13 -15.14
C PRO A 297 -0.40 6.25 -13.90
N SER A 298 0.59 5.43 -13.58
CA SER A 298 0.67 4.81 -12.26
C SER A 298 0.71 5.95 -11.23
N VAL A 299 -0.16 5.94 -10.23
CA VAL A 299 -0.20 7.00 -9.21
C VAL A 299 1.07 6.93 -8.39
N ALA A 300 2.16 7.51 -8.89
CA ALA A 300 3.02 8.30 -8.04
C ALA A 300 2.17 9.49 -7.64
N VAL A 301 1.99 9.70 -6.34
CA VAL A 301 1.15 10.77 -5.80
C VAL A 301 1.71 12.11 -6.28
N THR A 302 1.26 12.56 -7.44
CA THR A 302 1.51 13.89 -7.94
C THR A 302 0.58 14.80 -7.16
N SER A 303 1.18 15.71 -6.40
CA SER A 303 0.50 16.90 -5.89
C SER A 303 -0.38 17.46 -7.00
N PRO A 304 -1.66 17.81 -6.75
CA PRO A 304 -2.44 18.51 -7.76
C PRO A 304 -1.69 19.81 -8.06
N ARG A 305 -1.03 19.87 -9.22
CA ARG A 305 -0.56 21.15 -9.74
C ARG A 305 -1.84 21.93 -10.03
N SER A 306 -1.96 23.08 -9.37
CA SER A 306 -2.92 24.12 -9.71
C SER A 306 -3.00 24.25 -11.23
N SER A 307 -4.18 24.00 -11.78
CA SER A 307 -4.50 24.27 -13.17
C SER A 307 -4.53 25.79 -13.37
N SER A 308 -3.37 26.41 -13.60
CA SER A 308 -3.30 27.71 -14.27
C SER A 308 -3.18 27.44 -15.76
N GLY A 309 -4.30 27.59 -16.46
CA GLY A 309 -4.39 27.40 -17.90
C GLY A 309 -3.51 28.38 -18.67
N SER A 310 -3.03 27.92 -19.82
CA SER A 310 -2.70 28.79 -20.94
C SER A 310 -2.99 28.01 -22.23
N PRO A 311 -3.76 28.56 -23.19
CA PRO A 311 -4.23 27.83 -24.35
C PRO A 311 -3.11 27.73 -25.39
N HIS A 312 -2.64 26.52 -25.67
CA HIS A 312 -1.77 26.30 -26.82
C HIS A 312 -2.59 26.43 -28.11
N ARG A 313 -2.25 27.48 -28.87
CA ARG A 313 -2.61 27.69 -30.26
C ARG A 313 -2.15 26.50 -31.12
N VAL A 314 -3.07 26.01 -31.93
CA VAL A 314 -2.80 25.13 -33.08
C VAL A 314 -2.17 25.97 -34.20
N PRO A 315 -1.04 25.57 -34.79
CA PRO A 315 -0.69 26.02 -36.12
C PRO A 315 -1.16 24.97 -37.14
N THR A 316 -2.04 25.43 -38.03
CA THR A 316 -2.38 24.80 -39.30
C THR A 316 -1.15 24.60 -40.18
N SER A 317 -1.17 23.49 -40.91
CA SER A 317 -0.25 23.04 -41.96
C SER A 317 0.14 24.10 -43.00
N CYS A 318 1.42 24.08 -43.41
CA CYS A 318 1.92 23.87 -44.77
C CYS A 318 3.36 23.36 -44.68
#